data_AF-A0A0L0UI33-F1
#
_entry.id   AF-A0A0L0UI33-F1
#
_cell.length_a   1.000
_cell.length_b   1.000
_cell.length_c   1.000
_cell.angle_alpha   90.00
_cell.angle_beta   90.00
_cell.angle_gamma   90.00
#
_symmetry.space_group_name_H-M   'P 1'
#
loop_
_entity.id
_entity.type
_entity.pdbx_description
1 polymer ?
#
loop_
_entity_poly.entity_id
_entity_poly.type
_entity_poly.pdbx_seq_one_letter_code
_entity_poly.pdbx_strand_id
1 'polypeptide(L)'
;GAKNAIVNVTGGTTMTLTDANIAVDLVRDAAGNDVNIIFGVAVNENLNDEMIVTVIATGFDEEGANANNFVYSSKVANHEFITNKTQYLSEEIKEQTKKKEEEQQNLVQEAAMEADDDLPINQKLYQN
;
A
#
# COMPACT_ATOMS: atom_id res chain seq x y z
N GLY A 1 3.44 5.11 30.69
CA GLY A 1 2.85 4.09 29.81
C GLY A 1 3.84 2.96 29.61
N ALA A 2 3.49 1.92 28.86
CA ALA A 2 4.42 0.86 28.50
C ALA A 2 5.57 1.41 27.63
N LYS A 3 6.79 0.92 27.82
CA LYS A 3 7.95 1.25 26.97
C LYS A 3 8.07 0.32 25.76
N ASN A 4 7.57 -0.91 25.86
CA ASN A 4 7.60 -1.89 24.78
C ASN A 4 6.24 -2.57 24.62
N ALA A 5 5.88 -2.95 23.39
CA ALA A 5 4.72 -3.80 23.14
C ALA A 5 4.91 -4.71 21.92
N ILE A 6 4.26 -5.87 21.96
CA ILE A 6 4.02 -6.71 20.78
C ILE A 6 2.54 -6.60 20.46
N VAL A 7 2.23 -6.24 19.22
CA VAL A 7 0.86 -6.12 18.71
C VAL A 7 0.71 -7.07 17.54
N ASN A 8 -0.25 -7.99 17.63
CA ASN A 8 -0.64 -8.84 16.51
C ASN A 8 -2.08 -8.53 16.11
N VAL A 9 -2.28 -8.22 14.84
CA VAL A 9 -3.61 -7.99 14.26
C VAL A 9 -3.96 -9.19 13.38
N THR A 10 -5.04 -9.88 13.73
CA THR A 10 -5.59 -10.98 12.93
C THR A 10 -6.94 -10.55 12.37
N GLY A 11 -7.08 -10.54 11.05
CA GLY A 11 -8.36 -10.21 10.41
C GLY A 11 -8.74 -11.22 9.33
N GLY A 12 -9.94 -11.06 8.76
CA GLY A 12 -10.36 -11.84 7.60
C GLY A 12 -9.63 -11.48 6.32
N THR A 13 -9.99 -12.14 5.22
CA THR A 13 -9.35 -11.97 3.90
C THR A 13 -9.58 -10.58 3.29
N THR A 14 -10.57 -9.84 3.79
CA THR A 14 -10.91 -8.48 3.36
C THR A 14 -10.08 -7.41 4.08
N MET A 15 -9.41 -7.75 5.18
CA MET A 15 -8.61 -6.80 5.96
C MET A 15 -7.38 -6.33 5.17
N THR A 16 -7.19 -5.01 5.12
CA THR A 16 -6.02 -4.40 4.50
C THR A 16 -4.91 -4.11 5.51
N LEU A 17 -3.68 -3.93 5.01
CA LEU A 17 -2.58 -3.46 5.85
C LEU A 17 -2.86 -2.08 6.48
N THR A 18 -3.62 -1.23 5.77
CA THR A 18 -4.03 0.09 6.29
C THR A 18 -4.91 -0.06 7.52
N ASP A 19 -5.89 -0.97 7.50
CA ASP A 19 -6.77 -1.22 8.65
C ASP A 19 -5.97 -1.71 9.86
N ALA A 20 -5.02 -2.62 9.61
CA ALA A 20 -4.13 -3.12 10.64
C ALA A 20 -3.21 -2.02 11.21
N ASN A 21 -2.70 -1.11 10.38
CA ASN A 21 -1.90 0.04 10.83
C ASN A 21 -2.72 1.00 11.70
N ILE A 22 -3.98 1.30 11.34
CA ILE A 22 -4.87 2.16 12.15
C ILE A 22 -5.06 1.58 13.55
N ALA A 23 -5.22 0.26 13.66
CA ALA A 23 -5.33 -0.42 14.96
C ALA A 23 -4.04 -0.28 15.79
N VAL A 24 -2.87 -0.39 15.17
CA VAL A 24 -1.57 -0.23 15.83
C VAL A 24 -1.34 1.20 16.29
N ASP A 25 -1.68 2.19 15.47
CA ASP A 25 -1.57 3.60 15.79
C ASP A 25 -2.43 3.94 17.02
N LEU A 26 -3.64 3.39 17.10
CA LEU A 26 -4.50 3.56 18.27
C LEU A 26 -3.87 3.00 19.56
N VAL A 27 -3.20 1.85 19.48
CA VAL A 27 -2.46 1.26 20.62
C VAL A 27 -1.27 2.14 21.00
N ARG A 28 -0.56 2.70 20.01
CA ARG A 28 0.59 3.59 20.21
C ARG A 28 0.19 4.88 20.92
N ASP A 29 -0.90 5.49 20.48
CA ASP A 29 -1.47 6.70 21.08
C ASP A 29 -1.87 6.45 22.54
N ALA A 30 -2.55 5.32 22.80
CA ALA A 30 -2.96 4.93 24.15
C ALA A 30 -1.77 4.63 25.08
N ALA A 31 -0.66 4.12 24.54
CA ALA A 31 0.54 3.77 25.30
C ALA A 31 1.41 5.00 25.67
N GLY A 32 1.21 6.15 25.00
CA GLY A 32 1.94 7.39 25.25
C GLY A 32 2.97 7.77 24.19
N ASN A 33 2.80 7.32 22.93
CA ASN A 33 3.58 7.68 21.73
C ASN A 33 5.07 7.30 21.69
N ASP A 34 5.72 7.18 22.84
CA ASP A 34 7.10 6.76 23.02
C ASP A 34 7.18 5.28 23.44
N VAL A 35 6.49 4.44 22.68
CA VAL A 35 6.49 2.97 22.85
C VAL A 35 7.17 2.31 21.65
N ASN A 36 8.04 1.35 21.94
CA ASN A 36 8.64 0.49 20.92
C ASN A 36 7.69 -0.68 20.63
N ILE A 37 7.10 -0.72 19.43
CA ILE A 37 6.11 -1.73 19.04
C ILE A 37 6.70 -2.68 18.01
N ILE A 38 6.58 -3.99 18.27
CA ILE A 38 6.74 -5.04 17.27
C ILE A 38 5.35 -5.41 16.77
N PHE A 39 5.11 -5.19 15.48
CA PHE A 39 3.81 -5.39 14.86
C PHE A 39 3.81 -6.61 13.93
N GLY A 40 2.80 -7.47 14.08
CA GLY A 40 2.51 -8.62 13.22
C GLY A 40 1.09 -8.58 12.67
N VAL A 41 0.92 -9.16 11.48
CA VAL A 41 -0.37 -9.32 10.82
C VAL A 41 -0.59 -10.78 10.45
N ALA A 42 -1.78 -11.29 10.74
CA ALA A 42 -2.22 -12.63 10.37
C ALA A 42 -3.59 -12.58 9.68
N VAL A 43 -3.85 -13.56 8.82
CA VAL A 43 -5.14 -13.71 8.14
C VAL A 43 -5.83 -14.96 8.68
N ASN A 44 -7.10 -14.84 9.03
CA ASN A 44 -7.97 -15.94 9.41
C ASN A 44 -9.27 -15.84 8.61
N GLU A 45 -9.48 -16.76 7.68
CA GLU A 45 -10.64 -16.77 6.78
C GLU A 45 -11.98 -16.86 7.51
N ASN A 46 -11.99 -17.36 8.76
CA ASN A 46 -13.20 -17.44 9.57
C ASN A 46 -13.64 -16.08 10.14
N LEU A 47 -12.79 -15.04 10.01
CA LEU A 47 -13.05 -13.72 10.59
C LEU A 47 -13.76 -12.74 9.65
N ASN A 48 -14.14 -13.08 8.41
CA ASN A 48 -14.89 -12.18 7.50
C ASN A 48 -14.46 -10.69 7.61
N ASP A 49 -15.33 -9.78 8.05
CA ASP A 49 -15.05 -8.34 8.26
C ASP A 49 -14.68 -7.99 9.72
N GLU A 50 -14.41 -8.99 10.55
CA GLU A 50 -13.97 -8.86 11.94
C GLU A 50 -12.44 -8.92 12.04
N MET A 51 -11.92 -8.30 13.11
CA MET A 51 -10.50 -8.34 13.43
C MET A 51 -10.28 -8.50 14.94
N ILE A 52 -9.23 -9.24 15.29
CA ILE A 52 -8.77 -9.48 16.65
C ILE A 52 -7.41 -8.80 16.82
N VAL A 53 -7.31 -7.92 17.80
CA VAL A 53 -6.06 -7.24 18.15
C VAL A 53 -5.55 -7.80 19.47
N THR A 54 -4.39 -8.45 19.42
CA THR A 54 -3.70 -8.99 20.61
C THR A 54 -2.55 -8.07 20.98
N VAL A 55 -2.54 -7.57 22.22
CA VAL A 55 -1.50 -6.66 22.73
C VAL A 55 -0.81 -7.28 23.92
N ILE A 56 0.52 -7.33 23.88
CA ILE A 56 1.39 -7.71 25.00
C ILE A 56 2.25 -6.48 25.31
N ALA A 57 1.96 -5.79 26.41
CA ALA A 57 2.66 -4.57 26.82
C ALA A 57 3.62 -4.87 27.98
N THR A 58 4.84 -4.34 27.93
CA THR A 58 5.88 -4.54 28.94
C THR A 58 6.71 -3.26 29.16
N GLY A 59 7.56 -3.29 30.18
CA GLY A 59 8.37 -2.12 30.54
C GLY A 59 7.50 -0.97 31.05
N PHE A 60 6.54 -1.26 31.90
CA PHE A 60 5.93 -0.22 32.72
C PHE A 60 6.96 0.19 33.77
N ASP A 61 7.08 1.50 34.03
CA ASP A 61 7.98 2.01 35.06
C ASP A 61 7.50 1.49 36.43
N GLU A 62 8.07 0.38 36.90
CA GLU A 62 8.04 0.05 38.32
C GLU A 62 9.18 0.83 38.96
N GLU A 63 8.85 1.77 39.87
CA GLU A 63 9.82 2.38 40.77
C GLU A 63 10.55 1.26 41.55
N GLY A 64 11.65 0.73 41.01
CA GLY A 64 12.52 -0.22 41.70
C GLY A 64 13.09 -1.40 40.91
N ALA A 65 12.70 -1.66 39.66
CA ALA A 65 13.26 -2.79 38.91
C ALA A 65 14.26 -2.32 37.84
N ASN A 66 15.54 -2.62 38.06
CA ASN A 66 16.63 -2.41 37.08
C ASN A 66 16.29 -3.12 35.75
N ALA A 67 15.79 -2.36 34.78
CA ALA A 67 15.44 -2.86 33.46
C ALA A 67 16.70 -3.00 32.59
N ASN A 68 17.21 -4.22 32.48
CA ASN A 68 18.14 -4.59 31.40
C ASN A 68 17.46 -4.32 30.06
N ASN A 69 18.08 -3.45 29.25
CA ASN A 69 17.57 -3.00 27.97
C ASN A 69 17.42 -4.19 27.01
N PHE A 70 16.20 -4.71 26.85
CA PHE A 70 15.93 -5.83 25.97
C PHE A 70 15.90 -5.32 24.52
N VAL A 71 17.02 -5.49 23.80
CA VAL A 71 17.08 -5.24 22.36
C VAL A 71 16.53 -6.48 21.65
N TYR A 72 15.27 -6.44 21.23
CA TYR A 72 14.78 -7.37 20.21
C TYR A 72 15.50 -7.02 18.89
N SER A 73 16.56 -7.77 18.58
CA SER A 73 17.16 -7.77 17.25
C SER A 73 16.10 -8.20 16.26
N SER A 74 15.58 -7.23 15.51
CA SER A 74 14.74 -7.45 14.35
C SER A 74 15.56 -8.17 13.29
N LYS A 75 15.74 -9.49 13.44
CA LYS A 75 15.88 -10.36 12.28
C LYS A 75 14.53 -10.36 11.59
N VAL A 76 14.31 -9.33 10.77
CA VAL A 76 13.21 -9.28 9.81
C VAL A 76 13.52 -10.38 8.79
N ALA A 77 13.16 -11.62 9.10
CA ALA A 77 12.91 -12.61 8.07
C ALA A 77 11.76 -12.02 7.25
N ASN A 78 12.06 -11.57 6.02
CA ASN A 78 11.15 -11.12 4.94
C ASN A 78 11.51 -9.77 4.27
N HIS A 79 12.79 -9.34 4.27
CA HIS A 79 13.21 -8.28 3.34
C HIS A 79 13.13 -8.71 1.85
N GLU A 80 12.98 -10.00 1.56
CA GLU A 80 12.86 -10.53 0.18
C GLU A 80 11.42 -10.47 -0.37
N PHE A 81 10.39 -10.53 0.48
CA PHE A 81 8.99 -10.56 0.03
C PHE A 81 8.46 -9.19 -0.42
N ILE A 82 8.81 -8.12 0.28
CA ILE A 82 8.32 -6.76 -0.02
C ILE A 82 8.96 -6.22 -1.31
N THR A 83 10.25 -6.46 -1.50
CA THR A 83 11.00 -5.99 -2.68
C THR A 83 10.48 -6.64 -3.95
N ASN A 84 10.27 -7.96 -3.93
CA ASN A 84 9.77 -8.70 -5.09
C ASN A 84 8.35 -8.27 -5.47
N LYS A 85 7.44 -8.12 -4.49
CA LYS A 85 6.06 -7.67 -4.76
C LYS A 85 6.01 -6.23 -5.32
N THR A 86 6.83 -5.33 -4.78
CA THR A 86 6.90 -3.93 -5.27
C THR A 86 7.36 -3.87 -6.72
N GLN A 87 8.28 -4.74 -7.15
CA GLN A 87 8.76 -4.79 -8.53
C GLN A 87 7.64 -5.19 -9.50
N TYR A 88 6.92 -6.29 -9.24
CA TYR A 88 5.83 -6.76 -10.12
C TYR A 88 4.71 -5.71 -10.29
N LEU A 89 4.28 -5.08 -9.19
CA LEU A 89 3.26 -4.03 -9.26
C LEU A 89 3.73 -2.80 -10.06
N SER A 90 5.01 -2.44 -9.94
CA SER A 90 5.57 -1.31 -10.70
C SER A 90 5.68 -1.60 -12.20
N GLU A 91 5.91 -2.85 -12.59
CA GLU A 91 5.99 -3.29 -13.99
C GLU A 91 4.60 -3.33 -14.62
N GLU A 92 3.60 -3.87 -13.90
CA GLU A 92 2.21 -3.93 -14.37
C GLU A 92 1.59 -2.53 -14.57
N ILE A 93 1.85 -1.59 -13.66
CA ILE A 93 1.40 -0.19 -13.79
C ILE A 93 2.04 0.48 -15.02
N LYS A 94 3.33 0.25 -15.27
CA LYS A 94 4.04 0.80 -16.44
C LYS A 94 3.46 0.27 -17.75
N GLU A 95 3.16 -1.03 -17.81
CA GLU A 95 2.63 -1.64 -19.02
C GLU A 95 1.19 -1.18 -19.33
N GLN A 96 0.35 -1.04 -18.29
CA GLN A 96 -1.01 -0.50 -18.46
C GLN A 96 -1.01 0.98 -18.89
N THR A 97 -0.07 1.78 -18.39
CA THR A 97 0.05 3.20 -18.76
C THR A 97 0.48 3.33 -20.22
N LYS A 98 1.46 2.54 -20.66
CA LYS A 98 1.93 2.55 -22.04
C LYS A 98 0.84 2.14 -23.05
N LYS A 99 0.05 1.11 -22.74
CA LYS A 99 -1.06 0.66 -23.61
C LYS A 99 -2.13 1.74 -23.79
N LYS A 100 -2.46 2.48 -22.73
CA LYS A 100 -3.42 3.60 -22.79
C LYS A 100 -2.90 4.77 -23.63
N GLU A 101 -1.61 5.06 -23.57
CA GLU A 101 -0.99 6.13 -24.38
C GLU A 101 -0.97 5.78 -25.88
N GLU A 102 -0.67 4.52 -26.23
CA GLU A 102 -0.69 4.05 -27.62
C GLU A 102 -2.12 4.03 -28.22
N GLU A 103 -3.12 3.63 -27.43
CA GLU A 103 -4.54 3.64 -27.84
C GLU A 103 -5.04 5.06 -28.10
N GLN A 104 -4.67 6.02 -27.24
CA GLN A 104 -5.03 7.42 -27.42
C GLN A 104 -4.37 8.06 -28.65
N GLN A 105 -3.12 7.69 -28.96
CA GLN A 105 -2.42 8.19 -30.15
C GLN A 105 -3.05 7.65 -31.45
N ASN A 106 -3.45 6.37 -31.49
CA ASN A 106 -4.09 5.79 -32.67
C ASN A 106 -5.46 6.45 -32.96
N LEU A 107 -6.25 6.73 -31.92
CA LEU A 107 -7.54 7.42 -32.07
C LEU A 107 -7.39 8.85 -32.61
N VAL A 108 -6.34 9.57 -32.18
CA VAL A 108 -6.05 10.93 -32.69
C VAL A 108 -5.57 10.89 -34.14
N GLN A 109 -4.79 9.87 -34.52
CA GLN A 109 -4.31 9.68 -35.89
C GLN A 109 -5.44 9.33 -36.86
N GLU A 110 -6.37 8.47 -36.45
CA GLU A 110 -7.54 8.05 -37.24
C GLU A 110 -8.50 9.22 -37.47
N ALA A 111 -8.79 10.01 -36.42
CA ALA A 111 -9.61 11.22 -36.54
C ALA A 111 -8.98 12.31 -37.44
N ALA A 112 -7.65 12.39 -37.49
CA ALA A 112 -6.94 13.33 -38.36
C ALA A 112 -6.94 12.88 -39.84
N MET A 113 -7.02 11.57 -40.12
CA MET A 113 -7.11 11.03 -41.47
C MET A 113 -8.52 11.15 -42.07
N GLU A 114 -9.57 11.05 -41.26
CA GLU A 114 -10.96 11.24 -41.72
C GLU A 114 -11.28 12.71 -42.10
N ALA A 115 -10.54 13.68 -41.57
CA ALA A 115 -10.80 15.10 -41.80
C ALA A 115 -10.28 15.66 -43.14
N ASP A 116 -9.48 14.90 -43.91
CA ASP A 116 -8.84 15.38 -45.16
C ASP A 116 -9.62 14.99 -46.44
N ASP A 117 -10.62 14.11 -46.36
CA ASP A 117 -11.42 13.65 -47.52
C ASP A 117 -12.68 14.51 -47.78
N ASP A 118 -12.96 15.50 -46.91
CA ASP A 118 -14.13 16.40 -46.99
C ASP A 118 -13.79 17.82 -47.47
N LEU A 119 -12.72 18.00 -48.27
CA LEU A 119 -12.54 19.25 -49.01
C LEU A 119 -13.57 19.33 -50.15
N PRO A 120 -14.54 20.28 -50.12
CA PRO A 120 -15.50 20.40 -51.19
C PRO A 120 -14.81 20.70 -52.52
N ILE A 121 -15.18 19.95 -53.57
CA ILE A 121 -14.58 19.97 -54.93
C ILE A 121 -14.54 21.38 -55.56
N ASN A 122 -15.31 22.34 -55.04
CA ASN A 122 -15.48 23.69 -55.58
C ASN A 122 -14.29 24.66 -55.38
N GLN A 123 -13.17 24.25 -54.77
CA GLN A 123 -11.96 25.09 -54.67
C GLN A 123 -10.84 24.76 -55.67
N LYS A 124 -10.92 23.68 -56.46
CA LYS A 124 -9.89 23.35 -57.49
C LYS A 124 -10.05 24.09 -58.83
N LEU A 125 -11.01 25.00 -58.97
CA LEU A 125 -11.26 25.74 -60.22
C LEU A 125 -10.78 27.21 -60.25
N TYR A 126 -10.14 27.71 -59.19
CA TYR A 126 -9.66 29.10 -59.12
C TYR A 126 -8.12 29.23 -59.13
N GLN A 127 -7.44 28.30 -59.80
CA GLN A 127 -6.04 28.51 -60.18
C GLN A 127 -5.90 28.29 -61.68
N ASN A 128 -6.21 29.35 -62.43
CA ASN A 128 -5.73 29.59 -63.78
C ASN A 128 -5.50 31.10 -63.94
#